data_AF-A0A699GKF2-F1
#
_entry.id   AF-A0A699GKF2-F1
#
_cell.length_a   1.000
_cell.length_b   1.000
_cell.length_c   1.000
_cell.angle_alpha   90.00
_cell.angle_beta   90.00
_cell.angle_gamma   90.00
#
_symmetry.space_group_name_H-M   'P 1'
#
loop_
_entity.id
_entity.type
_entity.pdbx_description
1 polymer ?
#
loop_
_entity_poly.entity_id
_entity_poly.type
_entity_poly.pdbx_seq_one_letter_code
_entity_poly.pdbx_strand_id
1 'polypeptide(L)' 'MQAEAELRGEGMVGRYVYYGEYGNIGRGSNIQGRVKWLGHHVMDENEASNFKVSKFIMGQKWLDSTSFPYHG' A
#
# COMPACT_ATOMS: atom_id res chain seq x y z
N MET A 1 2.63 21.71 -19.52
CA MET A 1 2.95 20.59 -18.60
C MET A 1 2.13 20.64 -17.30
N GLN A 2 2.11 21.75 -16.53
CA GLN A 2 1.44 21.77 -15.21
C GLN A 2 -0.11 21.71 -15.26
N ALA A 3 -0.73 22.26 -16.32
CA ALA A 3 -2.18 22.25 -16.51
C ALA A 3 -2.78 20.90 -16.97
N GLU A 4 -1.97 19.97 -17.51
CA GLU A 4 -2.47 18.67 -17.99
C GLU A 4 -2.64 17.64 -16.86
N ALA A 5 -1.93 17.82 -15.74
CA ALA A 5 -2.05 16.98 -14.55
C ALA A 5 -3.37 17.18 -13.78
N GLU A 6 -3.98 18.36 -13.90
CA GLU A 6 -5.27 18.69 -13.27
C GLU A 6 -6.44 17.94 -13.94
N LEU A 7 -6.40 17.76 -15.26
CA LEU A 7 -7.44 17.05 -16.02
C LEU A 7 -7.44 15.53 -15.81
N ARG A 8 -6.33 14.95 -15.35
CA ARG A 8 -6.19 13.51 -15.09
C ARG A 8 -6.45 13.11 -13.63
N GLY A 9 -6.81 14.06 -12.76
CA GLY A 9 -7.01 13.81 -11.32
C GLY A 9 -5.71 13.55 -10.54
N GLU A 10 -4.54 13.68 -11.18
CA GLU A 10 -3.25 13.38 -10.54
C GLU A 10 -2.86 14.39 -9.46
N GLY A 11 -3.32 15.64 -9.58
CA GLY A 11 -3.04 16.69 -8.59
C GLY A 11 -3.92 16.66 -7.34
N MET A 12 -5.25 16.49 -7.49
CA MET A 12 -6.18 16.50 -6.37
C MET A 12 -6.50 15.12 -5.81
N VAL A 13 -6.68 14.08 -6.62
CA VAL A 13 -7.04 12.74 -6.10
C VAL A 13 -5.80 12.00 -5.62
N GLY A 14 -4.68 12.14 -6.33
CA GLY A 14 -3.42 11.46 -6.01
C GLY A 14 -2.86 11.77 -4.62
N ARG A 15 -3.30 12.84 -3.96
CA ARG A 15 -2.88 13.17 -2.58
C ARG A 15 -3.77 12.59 -1.48
N TYR A 16 -4.98 12.13 -1.81
CA TYR A 16 -5.93 11.60 -0.82
C TYR A 16 -5.97 10.07 -0.82
N VAL A 17 -5.31 9.42 -1.77
CA VAL A 17 -5.11 7.98 -1.77
C VAL A 17 -3.92 7.61 -0.87
N TYR A 18 -3.91 6.38 -0.39
CA TYR A 18 -2.72 5.74 0.19
C TYR A 18 -2.46 4.47 -0.61
N TYR A 19 -1.39 4.49 -1.42
CA TYR A 19 -0.98 3.37 -2.25
C TYR A 19 0.45 2.97 -1.88
N GLY A 20 0.62 1.85 -1.18
CA GLY A 20 1.90 1.37 -0.67
C GLY A 20 2.44 0.16 -1.43
N GLU A 21 3.73 0.16 -1.77
CA GLU A 21 4.47 -1.00 -2.29
C GLU A 21 5.59 -1.38 -1.30
N TYR A 22 5.66 -2.65 -0.87
CA TYR A 22 6.72 -3.18 0.01
C TYR A 22 7.11 -4.59 -0.41
N GLY A 23 8.41 -4.89 -0.50
CA GLY A 23 8.92 -6.26 -0.65
C GLY A 23 8.49 -7.01 -1.92
N ASN A 24 7.92 -6.33 -2.92
CA ASN A 24 7.47 -6.95 -4.16
C ASN A 24 8.66 -7.47 -4.98
N ILE A 25 8.54 -8.69 -5.52
CA ILE A 25 9.56 -9.33 -6.36
C ILE A 25 9.01 -9.71 -7.73
N GLY A 26 9.87 -9.78 -8.74
CA GLY A 26 9.54 -10.21 -10.11
C GLY A 26 9.54 -9.08 -11.15
N ARG A 27 9.28 -9.42 -12.42
CA ARG A 27 9.45 -8.51 -13.57
C ARG A 27 8.61 -7.23 -13.51
N GLY A 28 7.51 -7.23 -12.77
CA GLY A 28 6.62 -6.08 -12.59
C GLY A 28 6.89 -5.24 -11.35
N SER A 29 7.81 -5.64 -10.47
CA SER A 29 8.02 -4.97 -9.17
C SER A 29 8.91 -3.74 -9.23
N ASN A 30 9.52 -3.45 -10.38
CA ASN A 30 10.30 -2.22 -10.54
C ASN A 30 9.38 -1.01 -10.34
N ILE A 31 9.71 -0.19 -9.35
CA ILE A 31 9.00 1.05 -9.00
C ILE A 31 9.33 2.22 -9.95
N GLN A 32 10.35 2.08 -10.80
CA GLN A 32 10.66 3.07 -11.82
C GLN A 32 9.51 3.20 -12.81
N GLY A 33 9.05 4.43 -13.05
CA GLY A 33 7.93 4.71 -13.95
C GLY A 33 6.54 4.58 -13.32
N ARG A 34 6.45 4.36 -12.00
CA ARG A 34 5.18 4.52 -11.27
C ARG A 34 4.69 5.97 -11.32
N VAL A 35 3.37 6.13 -11.14
CA VAL A 35 2.71 7.43 -11.02
C VAL A 35 3.30 8.22 -9.85
N LYS A 36 3.36 9.55 -9.96
CA LYS A 36 4.01 10.43 -8.97
C LYS A 36 3.02 11.02 -7.96
N TRP A 37 1.96 10.27 -7.65
CA TRP A 37 0.94 10.71 -6.71
C TRP A 37 1.55 10.95 -5.33
N LEU A 38 1.13 12.03 -4.65
CA LEU A 38 1.60 12.33 -3.30
C LEU A 38 1.28 11.22 -2.28
N GLY A 39 0.24 10.44 -2.55
CA GLY A 39 -0.17 9.27 -1.78
C GLY A 39 0.49 7.95 -2.22
N HIS A 40 1.50 7.96 -3.10
CA HIS A 40 2.30 6.77 -3.40
C HIS A 40 3.43 6.64 -2.39
N HIS A 41 3.55 5.46 -1.79
CA HIS A 41 4.53 5.15 -0.76
C HIS A 41 5.33 3.91 -1.17
N VAL A 42 6.66 4.08 -1.30
CA VAL A 42 7.58 2.94 -1.26
C VAL A 42 7.90 2.72 0.21
N MET A 43 7.30 1.69 0.78
CA MET A 43 7.28 1.51 2.23
C MET A 43 8.57 0.86 2.74
N ASP A 44 8.89 1.12 4.00
CA ASP A 44 9.81 0.29 4.78
C ASP A 44 9.06 -0.82 5.54
N GLU A 45 9.80 -1.65 6.30
CA GLU A 45 9.20 -2.73 7.07
C GLU A 45 8.28 -2.23 8.18
N ASN A 46 8.60 -1.10 8.80
CA ASN A 46 7.81 -0.54 9.90
C ASN A 46 6.46 -0.04 9.39
N GLU A 47 6.46 0.67 8.26
CA GLU A 47 5.25 1.12 7.58
C GLU A 47 4.40 -0.07 7.13
N ALA A 48 5.01 -1.04 6.44
CA ALA A 48 4.32 -2.25 5.97
C ALA A 48 3.75 -3.10 7.11
N SER A 49 4.41 -3.10 8.29
CA SER A 49 3.95 -3.87 9.45
C SER A 49 2.54 -3.49 9.91
N ASN A 50 2.11 -2.25 9.68
CA ASN A 50 0.77 -1.76 10.06
C ASN A 50 -0.35 -2.44 9.27
N PHE A 51 -0.02 -3.03 8.11
CA PHE A 51 -0.95 -3.76 7.25
C PHE A 51 -0.91 -5.28 7.46
N LYS A 52 -0.10 -5.78 8.41
CA LYS A 52 -0.11 -7.20 8.81
C LYS A 52 -1.41 -7.56 9.52
N VAL A 53 -1.76 -8.85 9.49
CA VAL A 53 -2.97 -9.41 10.11
C VAL A 53 -3.08 -9.03 11.59
N SER A 54 -1.99 -9.11 12.33
CA SER A 54 -1.97 -8.78 13.77
C SER A 54 -2.29 -7.32 14.08
N LYS A 55 -1.80 -6.39 13.26
CA LYS A 55 -1.99 -4.95 13.51
C LYS A 55 -3.26 -4.40 12.87
N PHE A 56 -3.54 -4.77 11.63
CA PHE A 56 -4.61 -4.13 10.85
C PHE A 56 -6.00 -4.60 11.28
N ILE A 57 -6.17 -5.90 11.51
CA ILE A 57 -7.48 -6.52 11.82
C ILE A 57 -7.50 -7.24 13.17
N MET A 58 -6.45 -7.06 13.99
CA MET A 58 -6.30 -7.72 15.28
C MET A 58 -6.51 -9.24 15.19
N GLY A 59 -5.96 -9.88 14.15
CA GLY A 59 -6.31 -11.25 13.76
C GLY A 59 -6.23 -12.27 14.89
N GLN A 60 -5.24 -12.18 15.77
CA GLN A 60 -5.09 -13.08 16.93
C GLN A 60 -6.34 -13.11 17.83
N LYS A 61 -7.11 -12.03 17.90
CA LYS A 61 -8.31 -11.98 18.75
C LYS A 61 -9.45 -12.87 18.26
N TRP A 62 -9.46 -13.23 16.97
CA TRP A 62 -10.61 -13.93 16.39
C TRP A 62 -10.24 -15.06 15.44
N LEU A 63 -9.19 -14.93 14.63
CA LEU A 63 -8.75 -15.98 13.71
C LEU A 63 -8.27 -17.24 14.43
N ASP A 64 -7.70 -17.12 15.62
CA ASP A 64 -7.28 -18.26 16.46
C ASP A 64 -8.43 -19.25 16.75
N SER A 65 -9.68 -18.77 16.73
CA SER A 65 -10.87 -19.60 16.93
C SER A 65 -11.40 -20.28 15.67
N THR A 66 -10.91 -19.89 14.48
CA THR A 66 -11.52 -20.28 13.19
C THR A 66 -10.96 -21.57 12.60
N SER A 67 -9.97 -22.20 13.22
CA SER A 67 -9.19 -23.36 12.71
C SER A 67 -8.46 -23.13 11.38
N PHE A 68 -8.68 -22.00 10.70
CA PHE A 68 -7.99 -21.65 9.47
C PHE A 68 -6.55 -21.18 9.76
N PRO A 69 -5.56 -21.63 8.97
CA PRO A 69 -4.19 -21.17 9.12
C PRO A 69 -4.07 -19.70 8.70
N TYR A 70 -3.28 -18.94 9.44
CA TYR A 70 -2.94 -17.56 9.11
C TYR A 70 -1.53 -17.21 9.60
N HIS A 71 -0.98 -16.11 9.08
CA HIS A 71 0.27 -15.52 9.56
C HIS A 71 -0.02 -14.16 10.19
N GLY A 72 0.51 -13.94 11.39
CA GLY A 72 0.34 -12.71 12.18
C GLY A 72 1.06 -11.50 11.62
#